data_AF-A0A945T4X7-F1
#
_entry.id   AF-A0A945T4X7-F1
#
_cell.length_a   1.000
_cell.length_b   1.000
_cell.length_c   1.000
_cell.angle_alpha   90.00
_cell.angle_beta   90.00
_cell.angle_gamma   90.00
#
_symmetry.space_group_name_H-M   'P 1'
#
loop_
_entity.id
_entity.type
_entity.pdbx_description
1 polymer ?
#
loop_
_entity_poly.entity_id
_entity_poly.type
_entity_poly.pdbx_seq_one_letter_code
_entity_poly.pdbx_strand_id
1 'polypeptide(L)' 'MSEGLAKKDWVSVRAAAHTIKGSGTTFGYPELTKLGIAVCNEIDQGEESKIISRVEALIEAIEQM' A
#
# COMPACT_ATOMS: atom_id res chain seq x y z
N MET A 1 2.66 7.80 3.47
CA MET A 1 1.73 7.17 2.50
C MET A 1 0.43 7.94 2.38
N SER A 2 -0.22 8.31 3.49
CA SER A 2 -1.38 9.22 3.55
C SER A 2 -1.19 10.54 2.80
N GLU A 3 -0.05 11.22 2.95
CA GLU A 3 0.24 12.45 2.20
C GLU A 3 0.39 12.20 0.68
N GLY A 4 1.01 11.09 0.31
CA GLY A 4 1.13 10.68 -1.10
C GLY A 4 -0.22 10.37 -1.73
N LEU A 5 -1.13 9.75 -0.97
CA LEU A 5 -2.52 9.51 -1.39
C LEU A 5 -3.26 10.83 -1.64
N ALA A 6 -3.18 11.78 -0.71
CA ALA A 6 -3.84 13.09 -0.82
C ALA A 6 -3.36 13.91 -2.04
N LYS A 7 -2.08 13.77 -2.40
CA LYS A 7 -1.46 14.45 -3.55
C LYS A 7 -1.50 13.62 -4.85
N LYS A 8 -2.10 12.43 -4.83
CA LYS A 8 -2.05 11.44 -5.94
C LYS A 8 -0.62 11.13 -6.41
N ASP A 9 0.34 11.19 -5.52
CA ASP A 9 1.74 10.88 -5.81
C ASP A 9 1.95 9.36 -5.80
N TRP A 10 1.52 8.71 -6.88
CA TRP A 10 1.54 7.25 -6.98
C TRP A 10 2.94 6.65 -6.92
N VAL A 11 3.98 7.42 -7.26
CA VAL A 11 5.38 7.00 -7.14
C VAL A 11 5.75 6.80 -5.67
N SER A 12 5.49 7.79 -4.80
CA SER A 12 5.78 7.65 -3.37
C SER A 12 4.88 6.62 -2.71
N VAL A 13 3.61 6.54 -3.09
CA VAL A 13 2.68 5.51 -2.58
C VAL A 13 3.17 4.11 -2.93
N ARG A 14 3.60 3.89 -4.18
CA ARG A 14 4.15 2.59 -4.62
C ARG A 14 5.43 2.24 -3.89
N ALA A 15 6.33 3.19 -3.70
CA ALA A 15 7.58 2.98 -2.95
C ALA A 15 7.29 2.57 -1.50
N ALA A 16 6.37 3.26 -0.82
CA ALA A 16 5.95 2.91 0.53
C ALA A 16 5.33 1.51 0.60
N ALA A 17 4.36 1.20 -0.27
CA ALA A 17 3.73 -0.11 -0.35
C ALA A 17 4.74 -1.24 -0.64
N HIS A 18 5.74 -0.98 -1.49
CA HIS A 18 6.81 -1.92 -1.80
C HIS A 18 7.69 -2.21 -0.58
N THR A 19 8.02 -1.20 0.21
CA THR A 19 8.75 -1.38 1.47
C THR A 19 7.89 -2.17 2.47
N ILE A 20 6.62 -1.81 2.62
CA ILE A 20 5.71 -2.47 3.58
C ILE A 20 5.51 -3.94 3.25
N LYS A 21 5.32 -4.33 1.98
CA LYS A 21 5.24 -5.76 1.62
C LYS A 21 6.54 -6.52 1.89
N GLY A 22 7.68 -5.86 1.70
CA GLY A 22 8.99 -6.43 2.00
C GLY A 22 9.13 -6.69 3.49
N SER A 23 8.82 -5.68 4.31
CA SER A 23 8.78 -5.80 5.77
C SER A 23 7.79 -6.87 6.23
N GLY A 24 6.56 -6.89 5.69
CA GLY A 24 5.57 -7.90 6.05
C GLY A 24 6.04 -9.33 5.75
N THR A 25 6.78 -9.53 4.66
CA THR A 25 7.37 -10.83 4.32
C THR A 25 8.47 -11.21 5.32
N THR A 26 9.35 -10.27 5.65
CA THR A 26 10.48 -10.49 6.57
C THR A 26 10.03 -10.74 8.00
N PHE A 27 9.03 -10.00 8.49
CA PHE A 27 8.59 -10.04 9.89
C PHE A 27 7.39 -10.97 10.14
N GLY A 28 6.87 -11.64 9.11
CA GLY A 28 5.79 -12.63 9.27
C GLY A 28 4.39 -12.01 9.38
N TYR A 29 4.14 -10.87 8.72
CA TYR A 29 2.83 -10.24 8.61
C TYR A 29 2.22 -10.49 7.22
N PRO A 30 1.56 -11.64 6.99
CA PRO A 30 1.05 -12.03 5.68
C PRO A 30 -0.03 -11.09 5.16
N GLU A 31 -0.78 -10.44 6.04
CA GLU A 31 -1.85 -9.50 5.67
C GLU A 31 -1.26 -8.20 5.09
N LEU A 32 -0.23 -7.64 5.72
CA LEU A 32 0.49 -6.47 5.20
C LEU A 32 1.17 -6.78 3.87
N THR A 33 1.75 -7.97 3.73
CA THR A 33 2.33 -8.41 2.46
C THR A 33 1.28 -8.42 1.35
N LYS A 34 0.11 -9.00 1.61
CA LYS A 34 -0.98 -9.06 0.62
C LYS A 34 -1.49 -7.66 0.26
N LEU A 35 -1.72 -6.79 1.24
CA LEU A 35 -2.20 -5.44 1.02
C LEU A 35 -1.16 -4.58 0.26
N GLY A 36 0.12 -4.67 0.62
CA GLY A 36 1.20 -3.98 -0.09
C GLY A 36 1.37 -4.45 -1.55
N ILE A 37 1.18 -5.74 -1.82
CA ILE A 37 1.13 -6.26 -3.21
C ILE A 37 -0.07 -5.69 -3.96
N ALA A 38 -1.25 -5.68 -3.35
CA ALA A 38 -2.47 -5.17 -3.99
C ALA A 38 -2.34 -3.69 -4.36
N VAL A 39 -1.79 -2.85 -3.47
CA VAL A 39 -1.52 -1.44 -3.77
C VAL A 39 -0.55 -1.29 -4.94
N CYS A 40 0.56 -2.04 -4.96
CA CYS A 40 1.49 -2.00 -6.11
C CYS A 40 0.77 -2.39 -7.42
N ASN A 41 -0.01 -3.47 -7.41
CA ASN A 41 -0.69 -3.96 -8.61
C ASN A 41 -1.71 -2.95 -9.15
N GLU A 42 -2.47 -2.29 -8.29
CA GLU A 42 -3.48 -1.32 -8.73
C GLU A 42 -2.85 -0.01 -9.22
N ILE A 43 -1.70 0.39 -8.67
CA ILE A 43 -0.90 1.50 -9.21
C ILE A 43 -0.39 1.14 -10.62
N ASP A 44 0.12 -0.08 -10.80
CA ASP A 44 0.57 -0.57 -12.11
C ASP A 44 -0.60 -0.71 -13.11
N GLN A 45 -1.84 -0.90 -12.65
CA GLN A 45 -3.06 -0.91 -13.48
C GLN A 45 -3.67 0.48 -13.75
N GLY A 46 -3.28 1.52 -13.00
CA GLY A 46 -3.78 2.89 -13.17
C GLY A 46 -5.21 3.13 -12.67
N GLU A 47 -5.78 2.23 -11.87
CA GLU A 47 -7.17 2.30 -11.40
C GLU A 47 -7.29 3.14 -10.12
N GLU A 48 -7.31 4.47 -10.25
CA GLU A 48 -7.23 5.42 -9.13
C GLU A 48 -8.20 5.13 -7.96
N SER A 49 -9.47 4.83 -8.24
CA SER A 49 -10.45 4.54 -7.18
C SER A 49 -10.08 3.32 -6.36
N LYS A 50 -9.51 2.30 -7.00
CA LYS A 50 -9.08 1.09 -6.29
C LYS A 50 -7.79 1.36 -5.51
N ILE A 51 -6.82 2.09 -6.12
CA ILE A 51 -5.59 2.53 -5.45
C ILE A 51 -5.93 3.20 -4.13
N ILE A 52 -6.88 4.16 -4.13
CA ILE A 52 -7.30 4.87 -2.92
C ILE A 52 -7.81 3.89 -1.86
N SER A 53 -8.77 3.05 -2.22
CA SER A 53 -9.35 2.07 -1.30
C SER A 53 -8.31 1.08 -0.73
N ARG A 54 -7.35 0.62 -1.53
CA ARG A 54 -6.28 -0.28 -1.05
C ARG A 54 -5.28 0.43 -0.15
N VAL A 55 -4.95 1.67 -0.45
CA VAL A 55 -4.01 2.45 0.36
C VAL A 55 -4.61 2.73 1.73
N GLU A 56 -5.90 3.07 1.80
CA GLU A 56 -6.62 3.23 3.07
C GLU A 56 -6.62 1.93 3.88
N ALA A 57 -6.96 0.80 3.26
CA ALA A 57 -6.91 -0.50 3.93
C ALA A 57 -5.50 -0.86 4.43
N LEU A 58 -4.45 -0.53 3.65
CA LEU A 58 -3.07 -0.76 4.07
C LEU A 58 -2.64 0.15 5.22
N ILE A 59 -3.09 1.41 5.25
CA ILE A 59 -2.82 2.33 6.37
C ILE A 59 -3.50 1.82 7.64
N GLU A 60 -4.78 1.46 7.55
CA GLU A 60 -5.55 0.95 8.69
C GLU A 60 -4.91 -0.32 9.28
N ALA A 61 -4.47 -1.25 8.42
CA ALA A 61 -3.78 -2.47 8.86
C ALA A 61 -2.44 -2.19 9.56
N ILE A 62 -1.77 -1.08 9.24
CA ILE A 62 -0.53 -0.66 9.92
C ILE A 62 -0.85 -0.06 11.29
N GLU A 63 -1.93 0.72 11.40
CA GLU A 63 -2.33 1.38 12.65
C GLU A 63 -2.95 0.41 13.67
N GLN A 64 -3.44 -0.75 13.24
CA GLN A 64 -3.97 -1.79 14.13
C GLN A 64 -2.93 -2.78 14.69
N MET A 65 -1.64 -2.60 14.37
CA MET A 65 -0.53 -3.34 14.99
C MET A 65 -0.01 -2.65 16.25
#